data_AF-A0A3G2CE81-F1
#
_entry.id   AF-A0A3G2CE81-F1
#
_cell.length_a   1.000
_cell.length_b   1.000
_cell.length_c   1.000
_cell.angle_alpha   90.00
_cell.angle_beta   90.00
_cell.angle_gamma   90.00
#
_symmetry.space_group_name_H-M   'P 1'
#
loop_
_entity.id
_entity.type
_entity.pdbx_description
1 polymer ?
#
loop_
_entity_poly.entity_id
_entity_poly.type
_entity_poly.pdbx_seq_one_letter_code
_entity_poly.pdbx_strand_id
1 'polypeptide(L)'
;MEKKKLCCAVIFIMLPLFASAEGSPSYDDVQNEKAYFLSSSIPEKTLVALMQSAEKNQVPVYFRGLVSDSMEKTAKYIQYLSSKYGVSGVQIDPVRFSEYQINNVPAYVEKCGAKFDVVFGNVSIENSQMMIKKRGDCKTPS
;
A
#
# COMPACT_ATOMS: atom_id res chain seq x y z
N MET A 1 -41.45 -12.55 -60.78
CA MET A 1 -42.55 -11.79 -60.15
C MET A 1 -42.75 -12.47 -58.80
N GLU A 2 -42.19 -11.97 -57.69
CA GLU A 2 -42.61 -10.78 -56.95
C GLU A 2 -41.44 -10.31 -56.05
N LYS A 3 -41.22 -8.99 -55.95
CA LYS A 3 -40.16 -8.36 -55.15
C LYS A 3 -40.65 -8.21 -53.70
N LYS A 4 -39.82 -8.52 -52.69
CA LYS A 4 -39.99 -8.00 -51.32
C LYS A 4 -38.67 -7.93 -50.53
N LYS A 5 -38.06 -6.74 -50.63
CA LYS A 5 -37.45 -5.90 -49.58
C LYS A 5 -36.41 -6.52 -48.63
N LEU A 6 -35.16 -6.29 -49.03
CA LEU A 6 -34.04 -5.79 -48.23
C LEU A 6 -34.46 -5.02 -46.96
N CYS A 7 -34.01 -5.49 -45.81
CA CYS A 7 -33.67 -4.66 -44.64
C CYS A 7 -32.40 -5.25 -44.00
N CYS A 8 -31.25 -4.67 -44.33
CA CYS A 8 -30.04 -4.79 -43.54
C CYS A 8 -30.32 -4.22 -42.15
N ALA A 9 -30.54 -5.09 -41.16
CA ALA A 9 -30.37 -4.70 -39.77
C ALA A 9 -28.86 -4.66 -39.49
N VAL A 10 -28.22 -3.55 -39.85
CA VAL A 10 -26.92 -3.18 -39.30
C VAL A 10 -27.20 -2.82 -37.84
N ILE A 11 -27.06 -3.79 -36.95
CA ILE A 11 -27.06 -3.54 -35.51
C ILE A 11 -25.77 -2.75 -35.24
N PHE A 12 -25.91 -1.43 -35.16
CA PHE A 12 -24.91 -0.55 -34.57
C PHE A 12 -24.85 -0.93 -33.08
N ILE A 13 -24.01 -1.90 -32.73
CA ILE A 13 -23.64 -2.14 -31.34
C ILE A 13 -22.82 -0.92 -30.94
N MET A 14 -23.50 0.09 -30.41
CA MET A 14 -22.88 1.16 -29.66
C MET A 14 -22.25 0.50 -28.44
N LEU A 15 -20.96 0.14 -28.53
CA LEU A 15 -20.20 -0.25 -27.35
C LEU A 15 -20.31 0.91 -26.36
N PRO A 16 -20.78 0.68 -25.11
CA PRO A 16 -20.61 1.69 -24.09
C PRO A 16 -19.11 1.87 -23.92
N LEU A 17 -18.64 3.09 -24.22
CA LEU A 17 -17.34 3.56 -23.81
C LEU A 17 -17.36 3.53 -22.28
N PHE A 18 -16.88 2.44 -21.67
CA PHE A 18 -16.62 2.37 -20.24
C PHE A 18 -15.47 3.35 -19.98
N ALA A 19 -15.82 4.61 -19.74
CA ALA A 19 -14.96 5.57 -19.10
C ALA A 19 -14.89 5.17 -17.62
N SER A 20 -13.95 4.29 -17.28
CA SER A 20 -13.57 4.06 -15.89
C SER A 20 -12.90 5.34 -15.40
N ALA A 21 -13.65 6.18 -14.68
CA ALA A 21 -13.07 7.18 -13.81
C ALA A 21 -12.40 6.43 -12.65
N GLU A 22 -11.09 6.25 -12.73
CA GLU A 22 -10.31 5.63 -11.65
C GLU A 22 -10.17 6.62 -10.49
N GLY A 23 -11.18 6.64 -9.62
CA GLY A 23 -10.99 7.13 -8.26
C GLY A 23 -10.11 6.14 -7.51
N SER A 24 -9.03 6.61 -6.88
CA SER A 24 -8.28 5.80 -5.92
C SER A 24 -9.26 5.21 -4.89
N PRO A 25 -9.14 3.92 -4.50
CA PRO A 25 -10.02 3.33 -3.49
C PRO A 25 -10.10 4.25 -2.28
N SER A 26 -11.31 4.53 -1.79
CA SER A 26 -11.41 5.28 -0.55
C SER A 26 -10.80 4.41 0.56
N TYR A 27 -10.09 5.03 1.47
CA TYR A 27 -9.41 4.28 2.52
C TYR A 27 -10.39 3.50 3.42
N ASP A 28 -11.62 3.98 3.53
CA ASP A 28 -12.74 3.31 4.21
C ASP A 28 -13.11 1.98 3.56
N ASP A 29 -12.87 1.81 2.26
CA ASP A 29 -13.15 0.57 1.54
C ASP A 29 -12.10 -0.53 1.84
N VAL A 30 -10.93 -0.17 2.36
CA VAL A 30 -9.88 -1.13 2.71
C VAL A 30 -10.26 -1.84 4.00
N GLN A 31 -10.90 -3.01 3.89
CA GLN A 31 -11.36 -3.76 5.05
C GLN A 31 -10.23 -4.42 5.83
N ASN A 32 -9.19 -4.92 5.18
CA ASN A 32 -8.06 -5.56 5.85
C ASN A 32 -6.76 -5.07 5.24
N GLU A 33 -5.82 -4.70 6.10
CA GLU A 33 -4.53 -4.19 5.66
C GLU A 33 -3.42 -4.58 6.63
N LYS A 34 -2.23 -4.83 6.08
CA LYS A 34 -0.98 -4.81 6.82
C LYS A 34 -0.08 -3.79 6.15
N ALA A 35 0.58 -2.95 6.94
CA ALA A 35 1.39 -1.88 6.41
C ALA A 35 2.60 -1.60 7.31
N TYR A 36 3.73 -1.28 6.70
CA TYR A 36 4.95 -0.92 7.42
C TYR A 36 5.41 0.50 7.09
N PHE A 37 5.45 1.34 8.11
CA PHE A 37 5.69 2.77 7.99
C PHE A 37 7.14 3.06 8.32
N LEU A 38 7.89 3.53 7.32
CA LEU A 38 9.33 3.77 7.38
C LEU A 38 9.66 5.19 6.89
N SER A 39 10.93 5.56 6.99
CA SER A 39 11.44 6.86 6.56
C SER A 39 12.92 6.78 6.19
N SER A 40 13.36 7.63 5.27
CA SER A 40 14.79 7.83 4.96
C SER A 40 15.60 8.45 6.11
N SER A 41 14.95 8.90 7.18
CA SER A 41 15.63 9.34 8.41
C SER A 41 16.18 8.18 9.24
N ILE A 42 15.74 6.95 8.98
CA ILE A 42 16.28 5.73 9.59
C ILE A 42 17.68 5.46 8.99
N PRO A 43 18.68 5.07 9.79
CA PRO A 43 20.00 4.72 9.26
C PRO A 43 19.92 3.66 8.13
N GLU A 44 20.64 3.88 7.03
CA GLU A 44 20.54 3.09 5.78
C GLU A 44 20.54 1.57 6.03
N LYS A 45 21.51 1.06 6.78
CA LYS A 45 21.62 -0.39 7.06
C LYS A 45 20.39 -0.93 7.80
N THR A 46 19.86 -0.16 8.75
CA THR A 46 18.65 -0.51 9.49
C THR A 46 17.44 -0.46 8.57
N LEU A 47 17.30 0.62 7.78
CA LEU A 47 16.21 0.77 6.82
C LEU A 47 16.15 -0.41 5.83
N VAL A 48 17.30 -0.81 5.27
CA VAL A 48 17.39 -1.95 4.36
C VAL A 48 16.94 -3.24 5.02
N ALA A 49 17.41 -3.53 6.25
CA ALA A 49 17.00 -4.73 6.97
C ALA A 49 15.49 -4.76 7.25
N LEU A 50 14.90 -3.59 7.56
CA LEU A 50 13.46 -3.43 7.76
C LEU A 50 12.68 -3.65 6.46
N MET A 51 13.16 -3.13 5.34
CA MET A 51 12.55 -3.35 4.02
C MET A 51 12.61 -4.82 3.59
N GLN A 52 13.74 -5.49 3.79
CA GLN A 52 13.87 -6.93 3.52
C GLN A 52 12.91 -7.77 4.39
N SER A 53 12.73 -7.39 5.66
CA SER A 53 11.75 -8.02 6.53
C SER A 53 10.32 -7.83 6.01
N ALA A 54 9.99 -6.62 5.52
CA ALA A 54 8.69 -6.31 4.93
C ALA A 54 8.42 -7.14 3.65
N GLU A 55 9.37 -7.20 2.73
CA GLU A 55 9.28 -8.01 1.51
C GLU A 55 9.07 -9.50 1.82
N LYS A 56 9.86 -10.06 2.75
CA LYS A 56 9.72 -11.44 3.21
C LYS A 56 8.33 -11.73 3.79
N ASN A 57 7.75 -10.75 4.48
CA ASN A 57 6.43 -10.86 5.11
C ASN A 57 5.28 -10.39 4.20
N GLN A 58 5.56 -10.02 2.94
CA GLN A 58 4.59 -9.48 1.98
C GLN A 58 3.83 -8.26 2.53
N VAL A 59 4.51 -7.41 3.28
CA VAL A 59 3.96 -6.19 3.87
C VAL A 59 4.44 -4.98 3.04
N PRO A 60 3.54 -4.16 2.47
CA PRO A 60 3.93 -2.95 1.76
C PRO A 60 4.60 -1.93 2.69
N VAL A 61 5.58 -1.22 2.15
CA VAL A 61 6.30 -0.15 2.86
C VAL A 61 5.79 1.22 2.41
N TYR A 62 5.42 2.05 3.37
CA TYR A 62 4.98 3.42 3.15
C TYR A 62 5.94 4.43 3.77
N PHE A 63 6.29 5.46 2.99
CA PHE A 63 6.99 6.65 3.43
C PHE A 63 6.01 7.81 3.50
N ARG A 64 6.16 8.66 4.52
CA ARG A 64 5.27 9.81 4.72
C ARG A 64 5.41 10.82 3.59
N GLY A 65 6.63 11.00 3.11
CA GLY A 65 6.95 12.06 2.17
C GLY A 65 8.26 11.82 1.46
N LEU A 66 8.73 12.86 0.81
CA LEU A 66 9.87 12.81 -0.08
C LEU A 66 11.19 12.92 0.68
N VAL A 67 12.22 12.32 0.11
CA VAL A 67 13.60 12.51 0.55
C VAL A 67 13.99 13.96 0.23
N SER A 68 14.20 14.76 1.28
CA SER A 68 14.56 16.18 1.18
C SER A 68 13.62 16.97 0.25
N ASP A 69 12.31 16.74 0.36
CA ASP A 69 11.25 17.45 -0.38
C ASP A 69 11.37 17.38 -1.91
N SER A 70 12.05 16.37 -2.45
CA SER A 70 12.28 16.23 -3.89
C SER A 70 11.91 14.84 -4.41
N MET A 71 11.07 14.81 -5.44
CA MET A 71 10.74 13.58 -6.16
C MET A 71 11.97 12.95 -6.80
N GLU A 72 12.83 13.77 -7.41
CA GLU A 72 14.05 13.30 -8.05
C GLU A 72 14.99 12.63 -7.03
N LYS A 73 15.21 13.25 -5.87
CA LYS A 73 16.02 12.66 -4.80
C LYS A 73 15.39 11.37 -4.27
N THR A 74 14.06 11.34 -4.13
CA THR A 74 13.33 10.16 -3.69
C THR A 74 13.50 9.00 -4.66
N ALA A 75 13.30 9.24 -5.96
CA ALA A 75 13.48 8.24 -7.00
C ALA A 75 14.93 7.71 -7.03
N LYS A 76 15.92 8.61 -6.97
CA LYS A 76 17.34 8.24 -6.91
C LYS A 76 17.67 7.42 -5.67
N TYR A 77 17.11 7.78 -4.52
CA TYR A 77 17.34 7.06 -3.27
C TYR A 77 16.76 5.64 -3.32
N ILE A 78 15.51 5.50 -3.79
CA ILE A 78 14.87 4.18 -3.97
C ILE A 78 15.65 3.34 -5.00
N GLN A 79 16.04 3.93 -6.14
CA GLN A 79 16.84 3.26 -7.17
C GLN A 79 18.20 2.80 -6.61
N TYR A 80 18.85 3.64 -5.79
CA TYR A 80 20.10 3.30 -5.13
C TYR A 80 19.92 2.10 -4.19
N LEU A 81 18.88 2.11 -3.34
CA LEU A 81 18.61 0.99 -2.43
C LEU A 81 18.32 -0.30 -3.21
N SER A 82 17.53 -0.23 -4.28
CA SER A 82 17.25 -1.36 -5.16
C SER A 82 18.51 -1.90 -5.85
N SER A 83 19.33 -1.03 -6.40
CA SER A 83 20.54 -1.44 -7.12
C SER A 83 21.60 -2.04 -6.18
N LYS A 84 21.72 -1.51 -4.96
CA LYS A 84 22.76 -1.92 -4.00
C LYS A 84 22.36 -3.11 -3.15
N TYR A 85 21.09 -3.22 -2.77
CA TYR A 85 20.60 -4.18 -1.78
C TYR A 85 19.48 -5.10 -2.27
N GLY A 86 18.97 -4.88 -3.48
CA GLY A 86 17.87 -5.65 -4.04
C GLY A 86 16.50 -5.36 -3.44
N VAL A 87 16.37 -4.30 -2.61
CA VAL A 87 15.10 -3.93 -1.97
C VAL A 87 14.33 -2.89 -2.78
N SER A 88 13.01 -2.99 -2.83
CA SER A 88 12.17 -2.07 -3.61
C SER A 88 10.77 -1.90 -2.97
N GLY A 89 9.79 -1.42 -3.73
CA GLY A 89 8.39 -1.41 -3.30
C GLY A 89 8.01 -0.34 -2.26
N VAL A 90 8.78 0.74 -2.14
CA VAL A 90 8.41 1.89 -1.31
C VAL A 90 7.32 2.72 -2.00
N GLN A 91 6.25 3.00 -1.26
CA GLN A 91 5.17 3.90 -1.67
C GLN A 91 5.23 5.21 -0.87
N ILE A 92 4.94 6.35 -1.50
CA ILE A 92 4.81 7.63 -0.80
C ILE A 92 3.32 7.88 -0.56
N ASP A 93 2.90 7.85 0.71
CA ASP A 93 1.48 7.96 1.08
C ASP A 93 1.33 8.77 2.39
N PRO A 94 1.33 10.11 2.33
CA PRO A 94 1.13 10.95 3.51
C PRO A 94 -0.25 10.77 4.15
N VAL A 95 -1.27 10.47 3.35
CA VAL A 95 -2.66 10.31 3.82
C VAL A 95 -2.72 9.12 4.76
N ARG A 96 -2.14 7.98 4.37
CA ARG A 96 -2.10 6.78 5.21
C ARG A 96 -1.36 6.95 6.52
N PHE A 97 -0.33 7.82 6.58
CA PHE A 97 0.29 8.20 7.85
C PHE A 97 -0.68 8.96 8.77
N SER A 98 -1.49 9.86 8.22
CA SER A 98 -2.50 10.60 8.97
C SER A 98 -3.64 9.71 9.45
N GLU A 99 -4.16 8.83 8.57
CA GLU A 99 -5.25 7.92 8.89
C GLU A 99 -4.93 6.98 10.06
N TYR A 100 -3.74 6.36 10.04
CA TYR A 100 -3.28 5.48 11.12
C TYR A 100 -2.61 6.23 12.28
N GLN A 101 -2.61 7.57 12.27
CA GLN A 101 -2.01 8.41 13.31
C GLN A 101 -0.54 8.08 13.59
N ILE A 102 0.20 7.73 12.53
CA ILE A 102 1.62 7.34 12.63
C ILE A 102 2.45 8.60 12.83
N ASN A 103 2.82 8.86 14.07
CA ASN A 103 3.65 10.02 14.45
C ASN A 103 5.14 9.70 14.56
N ASN A 104 5.49 8.42 14.73
CA ASN A 104 6.85 7.93 14.86
C ASN A 104 7.08 6.72 13.94
N VAL A 105 8.32 6.54 13.50
CA VAL A 105 8.75 5.40 12.67
C VAL A 105 9.95 4.71 13.31
N PRO A 106 10.14 3.39 13.12
CA PRO A 106 9.27 2.49 12.35
C PRO A 106 7.95 2.16 13.07
N ALA A 107 6.91 1.84 12.32
CA ALA A 107 5.62 1.40 12.85
C ALA A 107 4.97 0.34 11.96
N TYR A 108 4.49 -0.75 12.55
CA TYR A 108 3.68 -1.77 11.88
C TYR A 108 2.20 -1.57 12.20
N VAL A 109 1.36 -1.68 11.18
CA VAL A 109 -0.10 -1.54 11.30
C VAL A 109 -0.78 -2.80 10.81
N GLU A 110 -1.85 -3.18 11.50
CA GLU A 110 -2.83 -4.18 11.04
C GLU A 110 -4.23 -3.59 11.16
N LYS A 111 -4.96 -3.49 10.04
CA LYS A 111 -6.36 -3.05 9.98
C LYS A 111 -7.28 -4.24 9.80
N CYS A 112 -8.41 -4.23 10.50
CA CYS A 112 -9.45 -5.25 10.48
C CYS A 112 -10.86 -4.60 10.58
N GLY A 113 -11.53 -4.52 9.43
CA GLY A 113 -12.75 -3.74 9.26
C GLY A 113 -12.52 -2.27 9.61
N ALA A 114 -13.32 -1.75 10.53
CA ALA A 114 -13.26 -0.36 11.00
C ALA A 114 -12.19 -0.11 12.08
N LYS A 115 -11.44 -1.13 12.51
CA LYS A 115 -10.43 -1.01 13.56
C LYS A 115 -9.03 -1.21 13.01
N PHE A 116 -8.03 -0.73 13.74
CA PHE A 116 -6.63 -1.02 13.47
C PHE A 116 -5.82 -1.03 14.75
N ASP A 117 -4.72 -1.78 14.74
CA ASP A 117 -3.68 -1.75 15.77
C ASP A 117 -2.37 -1.21 15.19
N VAL A 118 -1.60 -0.54 16.04
CA VAL A 118 -0.27 -0.01 15.69
C VAL A 118 0.77 -0.54 16.68
N VAL A 119 1.88 -1.07 16.16
CA VAL A 119 3.06 -1.45 16.94
C VAL A 119 4.22 -0.57 16.52
N PHE A 120 4.65 0.31 17.42
CA PHE A 120 5.79 1.20 17.20
C PHE A 120 7.12 0.54 17.58
N GLY A 121 8.19 0.97 16.92
CA GLY A 121 9.56 0.62 17.24
C GLY A 121 10.12 -0.53 16.40
N ASN A 122 11.39 -0.86 16.64
CA ASN A 122 12.13 -1.89 15.91
C ASN A 122 11.77 -3.30 16.39
N VAL A 123 10.50 -3.67 16.25
CA VAL A 123 9.95 -4.99 16.54
C VAL A 123 9.78 -5.73 15.21
N SER A 124 10.13 -7.02 15.14
CA SER A 124 9.94 -7.80 13.91
C SER A 124 8.45 -7.88 13.56
N ILE A 125 8.13 -7.95 12.26
CA ILE A 125 6.74 -8.01 11.79
C ILE A 125 5.99 -9.19 12.40
N GLU A 126 6.62 -10.35 12.52
CA GLU A 126 6.02 -11.56 13.09
C GLU A 126 5.69 -11.36 14.59
N ASN A 127 6.57 -10.68 15.32
CA ASN A 127 6.34 -10.34 16.72
C ASN A 127 5.25 -9.28 16.86
N SER A 128 5.22 -8.26 16.00
CA SER A 128 4.15 -7.26 15.96
C SER A 128 2.79 -7.93 15.72
N GLN A 129 2.70 -8.83 14.75
CA GLN A 129 1.52 -9.64 14.49
C GLN A 129 1.15 -10.51 15.70
N MET A 130 2.13 -11.12 16.38
CA MET A 130 1.87 -11.90 17.58
C MET A 130 1.32 -11.04 18.73
N MET A 131 1.84 -9.82 18.90
CA MET A 131 1.34 -8.88 19.92
C MET A 131 -0.12 -8.51 19.65
N ILE A 132 -0.44 -8.17 18.40
CA ILE A 132 -1.80 -7.84 17.94
C ILE A 132 -2.73 -9.03 18.14
N LYS A 133 -2.36 -10.23 17.67
CA LYS A 133 -3.17 -11.45 17.88
C LYS A 133 -3.46 -11.75 19.34
N LYS A 134 -2.52 -11.47 20.25
CA LYS A 134 -2.66 -11.75 21.68
C LYS A 134 -3.44 -10.68 22.45
N ARG A 135 -3.31 -9.41 22.05
CA ARG A 135 -3.72 -8.27 22.90
C ARG A 135 -4.41 -7.12 22.16
N GLY A 136 -4.33 -7.09 20.83
CA GLY A 136 -4.89 -6.01 20.00
C GLY A 136 -6.38 -6.16 19.73
N ASP A 137 -6.92 -5.13 19.10
CA ASP A 137 -8.31 -5.07 18.66
C ASP A 137 -8.56 -5.93 17.41
N CYS A 138 -7.53 -6.15 16.59
CA CYS A 138 -7.50 -7.03 15.43
C CYS A 138 -7.14 -8.48 15.75
N LYS A 139 -7.30 -8.91 17.01
CA LYS A 139 -7.30 -10.34 17.33
C LYS A 139 -8.40 -11.04 16.54
N THR A 140 -8.04 -12.07 15.78
CA THR A 140 -9.04 -12.97 15.21
C THR A 140 -9.75 -13.72 16.34
N PRO A 141 -11.09 -13.81 16.36
CA PRO A 141 -11.76 -14.72 17.27
C PRO A 141 -11.26 -16.14 16.95
N SER A 142 -10.68 -16.78 17.96
CA SER A 142 -10.20 -18.16 17.94
C SER A 142 -11.33 -19.16 17.78
#